data_AF-A0A940M6D6-F1
#
_entry.id   AF-A0A940M6D6-F1
#
_cell.length_a   1.000
_cell.length_b   1.000
_cell.length_c   1.000
_cell.angle_alpha   90.00
_cell.angle_beta   90.00
_cell.angle_gamma   90.00
#
_symmetry.space_group_name_H-M   'P 1'
#
loop_
_entity.id
_entity.type
_entity.pdbx_description
1 polymer ?
#
loop_
_entity_poly.entity_id
_entity_poly.type
_entity_poly.pdbx_seq_one_letter_code
_entity_poly.pdbx_strand_id
1 'polypeptide(L)'
;AEENPNAIYDDYKNRLGNLTLLEKPINIVAGNDFYRSKRAEYGKSGNYLTRSLVGLTDVGKNTSISRINEKLAAFPAWDASSIDKRHDMLMTLASDVWKTRPIEV
;
A
#
# COMPACT_ATOMS: atom_id res chain seq x y z
N ALA A 1 7.43 -7.03 22.38
CA ALA A 1 6.71 -5.85 22.92
C ALA A 1 5.48 -5.66 22.08
N GLU A 2 4.31 -5.41 22.67
CA GLU A 2 3.14 -4.99 21.89
C GLU A 2 3.48 -3.66 21.22
N GLU A 3 3.55 -3.65 19.89
CA GLU A 3 4.07 -2.50 19.15
C GLU A 3 3.18 -1.26 19.27
N ASN A 4 1.93 -1.37 19.77
CA ASN A 4 1.02 -0.23 19.95
C ASN A 4 -0.02 -0.47 21.07
N PRO A 5 0.32 -0.36 22.36
CA PRO A 5 -0.60 -0.64 23.47
C PRO A 5 -1.81 0.31 23.55
N ASN A 6 -1.73 1.48 22.90
CA ASN A 6 -2.79 2.49 22.89
C ASN A 6 -3.60 2.55 21.58
N ALA A 7 -3.25 1.74 20.58
CA ALA A 7 -3.98 1.73 19.31
C ALA A 7 -5.16 0.75 19.40
N ILE A 8 -6.38 1.28 19.31
CA ILE A 8 -7.60 0.46 19.31
C ILE A 8 -7.63 -0.32 17.99
N TYR A 9 -7.54 -1.65 18.07
CA TYR A 9 -7.52 -2.54 16.91
C TYR A 9 -8.67 -2.25 15.92
N ASP A 10 -9.88 -2.04 16.46
CA ASP A 10 -11.08 -1.80 15.64
C ASP A 10 -11.02 -0.49 14.84
N ASP A 11 -10.35 0.54 15.37
CA ASP A 11 -10.16 1.81 14.66
C ASP A 11 -9.23 1.61 13.47
N TYR A 12 -8.12 0.89 13.67
CA TYR A 12 -7.11 0.68 12.64
C TYR A 12 -7.56 -0.31 11.57
N LYS A 13 -8.33 -1.34 11.94
CA LYS A 13 -8.85 -2.36 11.01
C LYS A 13 -9.52 -1.74 9.77
N ASN A 14 -10.25 -0.65 9.95
CA ASN A 14 -11.03 -0.01 8.88
C ASN A 14 -10.34 1.23 8.27
N ARG A 15 -9.11 1.59 8.66
CA ARG A 15 -8.38 2.71 8.05
C ARG A 15 -8.02 2.43 6.60
N LEU A 16 -8.00 3.47 5.77
CA LEU A 16 -7.60 3.40 4.35
C LEU A 16 -6.22 2.75 4.15
N GLY A 17 -5.27 2.94 5.07
CA GLY A 17 -3.95 2.28 4.99
C GLY A 17 -4.02 0.75 4.96
N ASN A 18 -5.08 0.14 5.48
CA ASN A 18 -5.31 -1.30 5.42
C ASN A 18 -5.95 -1.78 4.11
N LEU A 19 -6.42 -0.87 3.25
CA LEU A 19 -6.96 -1.23 1.95
C LEU A 19 -5.88 -1.88 1.09
N THR A 20 -6.11 -3.12 0.69
CA THR A 20 -5.21 -3.86 -0.20
C THR A 20 -6.03 -4.56 -1.27
N LEU A 21 -5.75 -4.22 -2.54
CA LEU A 21 -6.40 -4.85 -3.68
C LEU A 21 -5.61 -6.09 -4.07
N LEU A 22 -6.21 -7.26 -3.94
CA LEU A 22 -5.55 -8.53 -4.21
C LEU A 22 -6.44 -9.44 -5.04
N GLU A 23 -5.85 -10.07 -6.04
CA GLU A 23 -6.53 -11.00 -6.94
C GLU A 23 -7.05 -12.22 -6.15
N LYS A 24 -8.27 -12.67 -6.45
CA LYS A 24 -8.95 -13.76 -5.71
C LYS A 24 -8.08 -15.01 -5.51
N PRO A 25 -7.35 -15.54 -6.52
CA PRO A 25 -6.50 -16.72 -6.33
C PRO A 25 -5.38 -16.48 -5.30
N ILE A 26 -4.75 -15.30 -5.34
CA ILE A 26 -3.68 -14.94 -4.40
C ILE A 26 -4.26 -14.70 -3.00
N ASN A 27 -5.44 -14.08 -2.91
CA ASN A 27 -6.14 -13.85 -1.65
C ASN A 27 -6.53 -15.15 -0.93
N ILE A 28 -6.91 -16.19 -1.68
CA ILE A 28 -7.19 -17.52 -1.11
C ILE A 28 -5.93 -18.10 -0.44
N VAL A 29 -4.76 -17.93 -1.05
CA VAL A 29 -3.48 -18.45 -0.53
C VAL A 29 -2.97 -17.60 0.63
N ALA A 30 -3.05 -16.27 0.54
CA ALA A 30 -2.61 -15.36 1.60
C ALA A 30 -3.45 -15.52 2.88
N GLY A 31 -4.75 -15.75 2.75
CA GLY A 31 -5.66 -16.00 3.87
C GLY A 31 -5.78 -14.85 4.86
N ASN A 32 -6.41 -15.14 6.01
CA ASN A 32 -6.56 -14.20 7.13
C ASN A 32 -5.40 -14.34 8.13
N ASP A 33 -4.17 -14.22 7.64
CA ASP A 33 -2.97 -14.33 8.46
C ASP A 33 -2.33 -12.95 8.74
N PHE A 34 -1.30 -12.93 9.57
CA PHE A 34 -0.47 -11.78 9.86
C PHE A 34 0.21 -11.27 8.59
N TYR A 35 0.47 -9.96 8.56
CA TYR A 35 1.12 -9.30 7.43
C TYR A 35 2.41 -9.99 6.99
N ARG A 36 3.24 -10.44 7.94
CA ARG A 36 4.51 -11.12 7.66
C ARG A 36 4.34 -12.36 6.78
N SER A 37 3.30 -13.16 7.02
CA SER A 37 2.98 -14.34 6.21
C SER A 37 2.47 -13.95 4.82
N LYS A 38 1.59 -12.94 4.77
CA LYS A 38 0.95 -12.48 3.52
C LYS A 38 1.90 -11.72 2.59
N ARG A 39 2.97 -11.13 3.13
CA ARG A 39 3.91 -10.29 2.38
C ARG A 39 4.52 -11.01 1.17
N ALA A 40 4.81 -12.31 1.28
CA ALA A 40 5.34 -13.08 0.16
C ALA A 40 4.32 -13.19 -1.00
N GLU A 41 3.03 -13.33 -0.68
CA GLU A 41 1.95 -13.40 -1.67
C GLU A 41 1.65 -12.05 -2.31
N TYR A 42 1.75 -10.95 -1.55
CA TYR A 42 1.59 -9.59 -2.10
C TYR A 42 2.59 -9.29 -3.22
N GLY A 43 3.80 -9.84 -3.14
CA GLY A 43 4.83 -9.70 -4.17
C GLY A 43 4.47 -10.34 -5.50
N LYS A 44 3.51 -11.28 -5.51
CA LYS A 44 3.04 -11.99 -6.71
C LYS A 44 1.86 -11.29 -7.39
N SER A 45 1.27 -10.26 -6.77
CA SER A 45 0.13 -9.53 -7.32
C SER A 45 0.48 -8.85 -8.65
N GLY A 46 -0.44 -8.84 -9.61
CA GLY A 46 -0.31 -8.02 -10.81
C GLY A 46 -0.42 -6.53 -10.50
N ASN A 47 -1.15 -6.17 -9.43
CA ASN A 47 -1.32 -4.80 -9.00
C ASN A 47 -0.02 -4.23 -8.40
N TYR A 48 0.52 -3.18 -9.02
CA TYR A 48 1.76 -2.55 -8.56
C TYR A 48 1.64 -1.90 -7.19
N LEU A 49 0.47 -1.31 -6.87
CA LEU A 49 0.22 -0.72 -5.56
C LEU A 49 0.35 -1.76 -4.44
N THR A 50 -0.10 -2.98 -4.69
CA THR A 50 0.00 -4.10 -3.73
C THR A 50 1.42 -4.66 -3.65
N ARG A 51 2.11 -4.83 -4.80
CA ARG A 51 3.52 -5.25 -4.80
C ARG A 51 4.44 -4.27 -4.06
N SER A 52 4.15 -2.96 -4.17
CA SER A 52 4.95 -1.91 -3.54
C SER A 52 5.07 -2.06 -2.03
N LEU A 53 4.09 -2.72 -1.38
CA LEU A 53 4.14 -3.07 0.05
C LEU A 53 5.35 -3.91 0.41
N VAL A 54 5.71 -4.85 -0.47
CA VAL A 54 6.86 -5.72 -0.30
C VAL A 54 8.13 -4.96 -0.64
N GLY A 55 8.15 -4.26 -1.78
CA GLY A 55 9.32 -3.57 -2.27
C GLY A 55 9.01 -2.78 -3.54
N LEU A 56 9.79 -1.72 -3.77
CA LEU A 56 9.73 -0.94 -4.99
C LEU A 56 10.57 -1.63 -6.08
N THR A 57 10.00 -1.78 -7.27
CA THR A 57 10.72 -2.38 -8.40
C THR A 57 11.67 -1.36 -9.01
N ASP A 58 12.94 -1.72 -9.16
CA ASP A 58 13.92 -0.95 -9.92
C ASP A 58 13.90 -1.40 -11.38
N VAL A 59 13.61 -0.47 -12.30
CA VAL A 59 13.61 -0.70 -13.75
C VAL A 59 14.40 0.39 -14.49
N GLY A 60 15.36 1.03 -13.80
CA GLY A 60 16.10 2.16 -14.35
C GLY A 60 15.34 3.49 -14.25
N LYS A 61 15.80 4.51 -14.99
CA LYS A 61 15.36 5.90 -14.85
C LYS A 61 14.29 6.30 -15.89
N ASN A 62 13.45 7.26 -15.53
CA ASN A 62 12.43 7.90 -16.40
C ASN A 62 11.30 6.99 -16.94
N THR A 63 11.03 5.88 -16.28
CA THR A 63 9.90 4.99 -16.61
C THR A 63 8.64 5.39 -15.83
N SER A 64 7.48 4.84 -16.20
CA SER A 64 6.26 4.99 -15.38
C SER A 64 6.45 4.42 -13.96
N ILE A 65 7.22 3.34 -13.82
CA ILE A 65 7.54 2.71 -12.55
C ILE A 65 8.45 3.61 -11.71
N SER A 66 9.52 4.18 -12.28
CA SER A 66 10.42 5.06 -11.52
C SER A 66 9.69 6.30 -11.00
N ARG A 67 8.75 6.86 -11.77
CA ARG A 67 7.93 8.01 -11.35
C ARG A 67 6.96 7.69 -10.23
N ILE A 68 6.27 6.54 -10.29
CA ILE A 68 5.32 6.18 -9.23
C ILE A 68 6.06 5.74 -7.95
N ASN A 69 7.29 5.22 -8.05
CA ASN A 69 8.12 4.89 -6.89
C ASN A 69 8.45 6.10 -6.02
N GLU A 70 8.51 7.30 -6.59
CA GLU A 70 8.67 8.54 -5.82
C GLU A 70 7.47 8.81 -4.88
N LYS A 71 6.32 8.18 -5.16
CA LYS A 71 5.06 8.35 -4.41
C LYS A 71 4.68 7.13 -3.59
N LEU A 72 5.43 6.03 -3.68
CA LEU A 72 5.13 4.77 -3.00
C LEU A 72 6.22 4.44 -1.98
N ALA A 73 5.87 3.59 -1.02
CA ALA A 73 6.79 3.10 -0.01
C ALA A 73 6.59 1.60 0.21
N ALA A 74 7.67 0.93 0.58
CA ALA A 74 7.63 -0.44 1.08
C ALA A 74 7.49 -0.46 2.59
N PHE A 75 6.80 -1.46 3.11
CA PHE A 75 6.46 -1.59 4.52
C PHE A 75 6.96 -2.95 5.02
N PRO A 76 8.13 -3.02 5.69
CA PRO A 76 8.66 -4.29 6.20
C PRO A 76 7.85 -4.83 7.39
N ALA A 77 7.24 -3.95 8.17
CA ALA A 77 6.38 -4.25 9.30
C ALA A 77 5.00 -3.58 9.13
N TRP A 78 4.00 -4.07 9.86
CA TRP A 78 2.61 -3.62 9.75
C TRP A 78 2.02 -3.29 11.11
N ASP A 79 2.43 -2.13 11.60
CA ASP A 79 1.98 -1.54 12.84
C ASP A 79 1.08 -0.31 12.56
N ALA A 80 0.60 0.36 13.61
CA ALA A 80 -0.22 1.56 13.48
C ALA A 80 0.48 2.66 12.66
N SER A 81 1.79 2.85 12.86
CA SER A 81 2.60 3.84 12.16
C SER A 81 2.68 3.55 10.66
N SER A 82 2.88 2.30 10.26
CA SER A 82 2.84 1.86 8.86
C SER A 82 1.48 2.09 8.23
N ILE A 83 0.39 1.81 8.95
CA ILE A 83 -0.97 2.04 8.46
C ILE A 83 -1.23 3.53 8.23
N ASP A 84 -0.81 4.38 9.16
CA ASP A 84 -1.00 5.83 9.07
C ASP A 84 -0.16 6.43 7.94
N LYS A 85 1.11 6.04 7.84
CA LYS A 85 1.98 6.44 6.73
C LYS A 85 1.39 6.02 5.38
N ARG A 86 0.83 4.81 5.28
CA ARG A 86 0.19 4.36 4.05
C ARG A 86 -1.11 5.11 3.76
N HIS A 87 -1.89 5.44 4.79
CA HIS A 87 -3.10 6.26 4.65
C HIS A 87 -2.77 7.59 3.99
N ASP A 88 -1.79 8.32 4.53
CA ASP A 88 -1.37 9.64 4.01
C ASP A 88 -0.85 9.55 2.58
N MET A 89 -0.08 8.50 2.29
CA MET A 89 0.43 8.20 0.95
C MET A 89 -0.71 7.99 -0.06
N LEU A 90 -1.72 7.19 0.31
CA LEU A 90 -2.88 6.94 -0.55
C LEU A 90 -3.73 8.19 -0.75
N MET A 91 -3.93 9.01 0.29
CA MET A 91 -4.66 10.27 0.19
C MET A 91 -3.94 11.28 -0.72
N THR A 92 -2.62 11.37 -0.60
CA THR A 92 -1.78 12.20 -1.48
C THR A 92 -1.89 11.74 -2.93
N LEU A 93 -1.80 10.43 -3.17
CA LEU A 93 -1.92 9.86 -4.51
C LEU A 93 -3.32 10.11 -5.10
N ALA A 94 -4.38 9.93 -4.31
CA ALA A 94 -5.75 10.21 -4.74
C ALA A 94 -5.92 11.69 -5.14
N SER A 95 -5.41 12.60 -4.31
CA SER A 95 -5.43 14.04 -4.58
C SER A 95 -4.67 14.40 -5.84
N ASP A 96 -3.53 13.75 -6.10
CA ASP A 96 -2.74 13.94 -7.31
C ASP A 96 -3.44 13.46 -8.58
N VAL A 97 -4.18 12.35 -8.49
CA VAL A 97 -4.96 11.79 -9.62
C VAL A 97 -6.19 12.66 -9.91
N TRP A 98 -6.85 13.17 -8.88
CA TRP A 98 -8.08 13.97 -9.00
C TRP A 98 -7.84 15.45 -9.30
N LYS A 99 -6.61 15.87 -9.63
CA LYS A 99 -6.33 17.25 -10.06
C LYS A 99 -7.06 17.55 -11.37
N THR A 100 -8.17 18.26 -11.28
CA THR A 100 -8.88 18.81 -12.45
C THR A 100 -8.18 20.07 -12.94
N ARG A 101 -8.07 20.22 -14.26
CA ARG A 101 -7.65 21.47 -14.90
C ARG A 101 -8.83 22.06 -15.67
N PRO A 102 -8.98 23.39 -15.75
CA PRO A 102 -9.94 24.00 -16.67
C PRO A 102 -9.65 23.52 -18.10
N ILE A 103 -10.70 23.30 -18.88
CA ILE A 103 -10.56 23.09 -20.33
C ILE A 103 -10.24 24.46 -20.91
N GLU A 104 -9.07 24.61 -21.52
CA GLU A 104 -8.74 25.80 -22.31
C GLU A 104 -9.66 25.80 -23.54
N VAL A 105 -10.52 26.81 -23.65
CA VAL A 105 -11.44 27.05 -24.77
C VAL A 105 -10.89 28.17 -25.63
#